data_AF-A0A6S6SZB1-F1
#
_entry.id   AF-A0A6S6SZB1-F1
#
_cell.length_a   1.000
_cell.length_b   1.000
_cell.length_c   1.000
_cell.angle_alpha   90.00
_cell.angle_beta   90.00
_cell.angle_gamma   90.00
#
_symmetry.space_group_name_H-M   'P 1'
#
loop_
_entity.id
_entity.type
_entity.pdbx_description
1 polymer ?
#
loop_
_entity_poly.entity_id
_entity_poly.type
_entity_poly.pdbx_seq_one_letter_code
_entity_poly.pdbx_strand_id
1 'polypeptide(L)'
;MNTTKSSNMGMKKSRMPARLDYFQSGSGLILGLFMWGHMLMVSSILVSKDFMYSVTKFFEGSFLFEGGAPILVSGFAFFIFVVFIVHAFLGMRKLPANYKQYKVIKETSSTLNHEDTKLWFIQAFTGFAMFFLGSIHIYIIMTNPDQIGPYASADRIWSGWMWPLFILLLLAVEFHGTIGLYRLCVKWGWFDGEDPRKTRKTLKKVKNYLTWFFLILGFTTLGAYMKIGYDHRHNVGERYVPSTAMVYQIDKVEVA
;
A
#
# COMPACT_ATOMS: atom_id res chain seq x y z
N MET A 1 31.27 -12.85 28.19
CA MET A 1 32.40 -12.11 28.79
C MET A 1 33.16 -11.46 27.64
N ASN A 2 33.10 -10.15 27.48
CA ASN A 2 34.07 -9.37 26.70
C ASN A 2 34.27 -8.05 27.45
N THR A 3 35.26 -8.11 28.32
CA THR A 3 35.81 -7.01 29.10
C THR A 3 36.57 -6.07 28.17
N THR A 4 36.29 -4.76 28.25
CA THR A 4 37.24 -3.72 28.68
C THR A 4 36.68 -2.35 28.28
N LYS A 5 36.36 -1.52 29.29
CA LYS A 5 36.30 -0.07 29.13
C LYS A 5 37.72 0.42 28.84
N SER A 6 38.07 0.59 27.57
CA SER A 6 39.27 1.32 27.16
C SER A 6 38.94 2.81 27.01
N SER A 7 39.82 3.63 27.58
CA SER A 7 39.79 5.08 27.65
C SER A 7 39.58 5.79 26.30
N ASN A 8 38.84 6.90 26.34
CA ASN A 8 38.60 7.85 25.26
C ASN A 8 39.90 8.42 24.66
N MET A 9 40.20 8.07 23.41
CA MET A 9 40.79 8.98 22.42
C MET A 9 40.26 8.60 21.02
N GLY A 10 39.51 9.51 20.38
CA GLY A 10 39.18 9.44 18.95
C GLY A 10 38.09 8.46 18.47
N MET A 11 37.51 7.61 19.32
CA MET A 11 36.47 6.66 18.87
C MET A 11 35.13 7.37 18.56
N LYS A 12 34.84 7.56 17.27
CA LYS A 12 33.55 8.09 16.80
C LYS A 12 32.43 7.10 17.08
N LYS A 13 31.28 7.59 17.55
CA LYS A 13 30.05 6.78 17.67
C LYS A 13 29.64 6.22 16.30
N SER A 14 29.13 4.99 16.29
CA SER A 14 28.61 4.36 15.06
C SER A 14 27.52 5.21 14.43
N ARG A 15 27.57 5.38 13.10
CA ARG A 15 26.53 6.07 12.31
C ARG A 15 25.33 5.19 11.96
N MET A 16 25.33 3.92 12.40
CA MET A 16 24.26 2.97 12.10
C MET A 16 22.87 3.43 12.56
N PRO A 17 22.66 4.00 13.77
CA PRO A 17 21.34 4.48 14.16
C PRO A 17 20.77 5.53 13.20
N ALA A 18 21.60 6.46 12.71
CA ALA A 18 21.18 7.47 11.74
C ALA A 18 20.83 6.83 10.39
N ARG A 19 21.66 5.90 9.89
CA ARG A 19 21.38 5.16 8.64
C ARG A 19 20.05 4.40 8.72
N LEU A 20 19.79 3.72 9.84
CA LEU A 20 18.57 2.95 10.03
C LEU A 20 17.33 3.85 10.15
N ASP A 21 17.47 5.07 10.67
CA ASP A 21 16.37 6.05 10.71
C ASP A 21 16.07 6.61 9.31
N TYR A 22 17.11 6.86 8.50
CA TYR A 22 16.96 7.19 7.08
C TYR A 22 16.27 6.08 6.28
N PHE A 23 16.70 4.82 6.40
CA PHE A 23 16.08 3.71 5.69
C PHE A 23 14.63 3.46 6.12
N GLN A 24 14.31 3.65 7.41
CA GLN A 24 12.93 3.53 7.89
C GLN A 24 12.03 4.59 7.25
N SER A 25 12.51 5.83 7.18
CA SER A 25 11.80 6.94 6.57
C SER A 25 11.70 6.82 5.04
N GLY A 26 12.79 6.42 4.37
CA GLY A 26 12.84 6.24 2.91
C GLY A 26 11.94 5.09 2.44
N SER A 27 11.99 3.93 3.10
CA SER A 27 11.09 2.81 2.79
C SER A 27 9.62 3.17 3.01
N GLY A 28 9.31 3.92 4.08
CA GLY A 28 7.95 4.39 4.34
C GLY A 28 7.45 5.40 3.29
N LEU A 29 8.32 6.27 2.79
CA LEU A 29 8.00 7.19 1.69
C LEU A 29 7.69 6.42 0.41
N ILE A 30 8.54 5.47 0.03
CA ILE A 30 8.37 4.64 -1.17
C ILE A 30 7.02 3.92 -1.10
N LEU A 31 6.71 3.25 0.02
CA LEU A 31 5.44 2.54 0.19
C LEU A 31 4.24 3.49 0.20
N GLY A 32 4.34 4.65 0.86
CA GLY A 32 3.25 5.62 0.88
C GLY A 32 2.90 6.17 -0.51
N LEU A 33 3.92 6.52 -1.30
CA LEU A 33 3.73 7.00 -2.68
C LEU A 33 3.27 5.86 -3.61
N PHE A 34 3.84 4.67 -3.46
CA PHE A 34 3.38 3.47 -4.16
C PHE A 34 1.89 3.24 -3.91
N MET A 35 1.43 3.34 -2.66
CA MET A 35 0.02 3.12 -2.33
C MET A 35 -0.91 4.14 -2.99
N TRP A 36 -0.53 5.41 -3.09
CA TRP A 36 -1.33 6.39 -3.83
C TRP A 36 -1.42 6.06 -5.32
N GLY A 37 -0.29 5.73 -5.96
CA GLY A 37 -0.29 5.28 -7.35
C GLY A 37 -1.12 4.02 -7.53
N HIS A 38 -0.93 3.02 -6.67
CA HIS A 38 -1.69 1.77 -6.64
C HIS A 38 -3.20 2.01 -6.57
N MET A 39 -3.67 2.85 -5.65
CA MET A 39 -5.10 3.14 -5.51
C MET A 39 -5.68 3.76 -6.78
N LEU A 40 -4.94 4.66 -7.43
CA LEU A 40 -5.37 5.25 -8.70
C LEU A 40 -5.42 4.19 -9.82
N MET A 41 -4.38 3.37 -9.98
CA MET A 41 -4.32 2.36 -11.03
C MET A 41 -5.37 1.26 -10.84
N VAL A 42 -5.60 0.79 -9.62
CA VAL A 42 -6.62 -0.25 -9.34
C VAL A 42 -8.04 0.30 -9.48
N SER A 43 -8.25 1.59 -9.23
CA SER A 43 -9.53 2.28 -9.40
C SER A 43 -9.93 2.54 -10.86
N SER A 44 -9.03 2.28 -11.82
CA SER A 44 -9.32 2.37 -13.27
C SER A 44 -10.56 1.56 -13.69
N ILE A 45 -10.93 0.53 -12.93
CA ILE A 45 -12.16 -0.26 -13.13
C ILE A 45 -13.44 0.57 -13.04
N LEU A 46 -13.41 1.69 -12.30
CA LEU A 46 -14.54 2.61 -12.18
C LEU A 46 -14.83 3.37 -13.48
N VAL A 47 -13.82 3.50 -14.36
CA VAL A 47 -13.99 4.10 -15.69
C VAL A 47 -14.59 3.07 -16.64
N SER A 48 -13.91 1.94 -16.83
CA SER A 48 -14.44 0.79 -17.58
C SER A 48 -13.55 -0.44 -17.38
N LYS A 49 -14.09 -1.62 -17.71
CA LYS A 49 -13.32 -2.87 -17.77
C LYS A 49 -12.17 -2.78 -18.80
N ASP A 50 -12.41 -2.16 -19.96
CA ASP A 50 -11.39 -1.95 -20.99
C ASP A 50 -10.25 -1.03 -20.52
N PHE A 51 -10.57 0.01 -19.74
CA PHE A 51 -9.54 0.91 -19.21
C PHE A 51 -8.65 0.20 -18.18
N MET A 52 -9.25 -0.58 -17.27
CA MET A 52 -8.51 -1.41 -16.32
C MET A 52 -7.64 -2.46 -17.02
N TYR A 53 -8.17 -3.10 -18.07
CA TYR A 53 -7.42 -4.04 -18.89
C TYR A 53 -6.21 -3.36 -19.57
N SER A 54 -6.42 -2.17 -20.14
CA SER A 54 -5.35 -1.38 -20.77
C SER A 54 -4.25 -1.00 -19.78
N VAL A 55 -4.64 -0.57 -18.57
CA VAL A 55 -3.71 -0.31 -17.45
C VAL A 55 -2.91 -1.57 -17.09
N THR A 56 -3.57 -2.72 -17.03
CA THR A 56 -2.90 -4.00 -16.73
C THR A 56 -1.86 -4.31 -17.80
N LYS A 57 -2.22 -4.22 -19.08
CA LYS A 57 -1.32 -4.47 -20.21
C LYS A 57 -0.14 -3.50 -20.27
N PHE A 58 -0.36 -2.24 -19.88
CA PHE A 58 0.72 -1.28 -19.73
C PHE A 58 1.80 -1.74 -18.73
N PHE A 59 1.40 -2.25 -17.56
CA PHE A 59 2.36 -2.78 -16.56
C PHE A 59 2.99 -4.11 -16.96
N GLU A 60 2.31 -4.90 -17.80
CA GLU A 60 2.90 -6.06 -18.46
C GLU A 60 3.85 -5.66 -19.61
N GLY A 61 4.04 -4.37 -19.89
CA GLY A 61 4.97 -3.92 -20.93
C GLY A 61 4.49 -4.22 -22.34
N SER A 62 3.18 -4.17 -22.60
CA SER A 62 2.59 -4.45 -23.92
C SER A 62 3.07 -3.50 -25.04
N PHE A 63 3.73 -2.40 -24.69
CA PHE A 63 4.39 -1.49 -25.64
C PHE A 63 5.77 -1.99 -26.10
N LEU A 64 6.35 -3.00 -25.43
CA LEU A 64 7.62 -3.64 -25.78
C LEU A 64 7.44 -5.10 -26.21
N PHE A 65 6.47 -5.81 -25.62
CA PHE A 65 6.24 -7.24 -25.83
C PHE A 65 4.83 -7.49 -26.33
N GLU A 66 4.69 -8.28 -27.40
CA GLU A 66 3.39 -8.68 -27.92
C GLU A 66 2.59 -9.42 -26.84
N GLY A 67 1.35 -8.99 -26.58
CA GLY A 67 0.48 -9.56 -25.55
C GLY A 67 0.82 -9.22 -24.09
N GLY A 68 1.98 -8.60 -23.83
CA GLY A 68 2.48 -8.29 -22.49
C GLY A 68 3.18 -9.47 -21.79
N ALA A 69 4.09 -9.17 -20.87
CA ALA A 69 4.87 -10.10 -20.06
C ALA A 69 4.50 -9.97 -18.56
N PRO A 70 3.58 -10.81 -18.03
CA PRO A 70 3.17 -10.78 -16.63
C PRO A 70 4.31 -10.89 -15.61
N ILE A 71 5.43 -11.51 -15.99
CA ILE A 71 6.63 -11.62 -15.14
C ILE A 71 7.20 -10.25 -14.72
N LEU A 72 6.97 -9.19 -15.50
CA LEU A 72 7.35 -7.82 -15.11
C LEU A 72 6.60 -7.37 -13.86
N VAL A 73 5.31 -7.73 -13.76
CA VAL A 73 4.49 -7.45 -12.58
C VAL A 73 4.99 -8.26 -11.38
N SER A 74 5.36 -9.53 -11.56
CA SER A 74 5.99 -10.33 -10.48
C SER A 74 7.28 -9.70 -9.98
N GLY A 75 8.17 -9.26 -10.89
CA GLY A 75 9.43 -8.61 -10.52
C GLY A 75 9.20 -7.32 -9.72
N PHE A 76 8.24 -6.50 -10.15
CA PHE A 76 7.86 -5.29 -9.44
C PHE A 76 7.21 -5.59 -8.07
N ALA A 77 6.31 -6.57 -8.01
CA ALA A 77 5.69 -7.00 -6.74
C ALA A 77 6.74 -7.54 -5.76
N PHE A 78 7.74 -8.29 -6.24
CA PHE A 78 8.87 -8.76 -5.44
C PHE A 78 9.68 -7.59 -4.87
N PHE A 79 10.00 -6.57 -5.69
CA PHE A 79 10.66 -5.36 -5.22
C PHE A 79 9.86 -4.67 -4.11
N ILE A 80 8.56 -4.44 -4.31
CA ILE A 80 7.68 -3.84 -3.29
C ILE A 80 7.63 -4.71 -2.04
N PHE A 81 7.62 -6.05 -2.18
CA PHE A 81 7.63 -6.96 -1.04
C PHE A 81 8.91 -6.85 -0.21
N VAL A 82 10.08 -6.73 -0.85
CA VAL A 82 11.35 -6.48 -0.15
C VAL A 82 11.30 -5.14 0.60
N VAL A 83 10.82 -4.07 -0.04
CA VAL A 83 10.67 -2.76 0.61
C VAL A 83 9.70 -2.84 1.79
N PHE A 84 8.58 -3.56 1.64
CA PHE A 84 7.60 -3.82 2.69
C PHE A 84 8.24 -4.52 3.89
N ILE A 85 9.01 -5.60 3.67
CA ILE A 85 9.71 -6.33 4.75
C ILE A 85 10.74 -5.43 5.44
N VAL A 86 11.55 -4.70 4.67
CA VAL A 86 12.55 -3.77 5.24
C VAL A 86 11.88 -2.68 6.07
N HIS A 87 10.78 -2.11 5.57
CA HIS A 87 10.02 -1.10 6.29
C HIS A 87 9.46 -1.66 7.61
N ALA A 88 8.83 -2.83 7.53
CA ALA A 88 8.24 -3.52 8.67
C ALA A 88 9.30 -3.87 9.73
N PHE A 89 10.44 -4.43 9.32
CA PHE A 89 11.57 -4.75 10.20
C PHE A 89 12.09 -3.51 10.94
N LEU A 90 12.28 -2.39 10.23
CA LEU A 90 12.76 -1.16 10.84
C LEU A 90 11.70 -0.52 11.74
N GLY A 91 10.42 -0.56 11.34
CA GLY A 91 9.28 -0.02 12.06
C GLY A 91 8.98 -0.76 13.36
N MET A 92 9.13 -2.09 13.40
CA MET A 92 8.92 -2.92 14.60
C MET A 92 9.75 -2.47 15.80
N ARG A 93 10.94 -1.92 15.58
CA ARG A 93 11.81 -1.40 16.64
C ARG A 93 11.20 -0.24 17.44
N LYS A 94 10.11 0.36 16.94
CA LYS A 94 9.37 1.44 17.60
C LYS A 94 8.18 0.93 18.42
N LEU A 95 7.80 -0.34 18.30
CA LEU A 95 6.68 -0.91 19.03
C LEU A 95 7.07 -1.21 20.50
N PRO A 96 6.13 -1.17 21.44
CA PRO A 96 6.36 -1.62 22.82
C PRO A 96 6.74 -3.10 22.82
N ALA A 97 7.91 -3.44 23.39
CA ALA A 97 8.47 -4.79 23.36
C ALA A 97 8.07 -5.63 24.59
N ASN A 98 7.38 -5.05 25.57
CA ASN A 98 6.91 -5.76 26.77
C ASN A 98 5.67 -5.10 27.38
N TYR A 99 5.03 -5.82 28.30
CA TYR A 99 3.82 -5.37 29.00
C TYR A 99 3.99 -4.03 29.70
N LYS A 100 5.12 -3.81 30.39
CA LYS A 100 5.38 -2.55 31.12
C LYS A 100 5.42 -1.36 30.15
N GLN A 101 6.13 -1.48 29.03
CA GLN A 101 6.18 -0.44 28.01
C GLN A 101 4.81 -0.17 27.40
N TYR A 102 4.06 -1.23 27.07
CA TYR A 102 2.71 -1.10 26.51
C TYR A 102 1.75 -0.40 27.49
N LYS A 103 1.77 -0.81 28.76
CA LYS A 103 0.93 -0.22 29.82
C LYS A 103 1.23 1.28 29.96
N VAL A 104 2.50 1.64 30.14
CA VAL A 104 2.93 3.03 30.35
C VAL A 104 2.55 3.93 29.17
N ILE A 105 2.85 3.50 27.93
CA ILE A 105 2.55 4.33 26.75
C ILE A 105 1.04 4.47 26.52
N LYS A 106 0.26 3.41 26.78
CA LYS A 106 -1.20 3.43 26.66
C LYS A 106 -1.84 4.39 27.68
N GLU A 107 -1.48 4.27 28.95
CA GLU A 107 -1.97 5.12 30.03
C GLU A 107 -1.59 6.59 29.77
N THR A 108 -0.32 6.85 29.45
CA THR A 108 0.18 8.20 29.11
C THR A 108 -0.59 8.79 27.92
N SER A 109 -0.85 8.01 26.88
CA SER A 109 -1.62 8.47 25.72
C SER A 109 -3.07 8.79 26.06
N SER A 110 -3.71 8.01 26.96
CA SER A 110 -5.06 8.31 27.40
C SER A 110 -5.13 9.58 28.24
N THR A 111 -4.15 9.80 29.13
CA THR A 111 -4.09 10.98 30.00
C THR A 111 -3.75 12.27 29.24
N LEU A 112 -2.80 12.23 28.30
CA LEU A 112 -2.41 13.40 27.51
C LEU A 112 -3.52 13.92 26.60
N ASN A 113 -4.45 13.06 26.19
CA ASN A 113 -5.51 13.36 25.22
C ASN A 113 -5.00 14.07 23.94
N HIS A 114 -3.77 13.79 23.51
CA HIS A 114 -3.11 14.48 22.40
C HIS A 114 -3.29 13.73 21.07
N GLU A 115 -3.77 14.44 20.05
CA GLU A 115 -4.17 13.87 18.76
C GLU A 115 -3.05 13.10 18.06
N ASP A 116 -1.87 13.70 17.89
CA ASP A 116 -0.79 13.06 17.13
C ASP A 116 -0.22 11.83 17.86
N THR A 117 -0.35 11.79 19.19
CA THR A 117 -0.02 10.61 19.98
C THR A 117 -1.00 9.48 19.67
N LYS A 118 -2.31 9.77 19.62
CA LYS A 118 -3.33 8.79 19.20
C LYS A 118 -3.12 8.30 17.76
N LEU A 119 -2.74 9.20 16.85
CA LEU A 119 -2.41 8.85 15.46
C LEU A 119 -1.22 7.88 15.37
N TRP A 120 -0.25 7.97 16.29
CA TRP A 120 0.84 7.00 16.38
C TRP A 120 0.36 5.62 16.80
N PHE A 121 -0.60 5.52 17.74
CA PHE A 121 -1.22 4.23 18.09
C PHE A 121 -1.97 3.60 16.94
N ILE A 122 -2.74 4.40 16.17
CA ILE A 122 -3.42 3.92 14.96
C ILE A 122 -2.39 3.32 14.01
N GLN A 123 -1.28 4.02 13.79
CA GLN A 123 -0.19 3.53 12.96
C GLN A 123 0.44 2.23 13.46
N ALA A 124 0.70 2.13 14.76
CA ALA A 124 1.28 0.93 15.36
C ALA A 124 0.34 -0.27 15.15
N PHE A 125 -0.96 -0.07 15.39
CA PHE A 125 -1.98 -1.09 15.20
C PHE A 125 -2.14 -1.50 13.73
N THR A 126 -2.28 -0.55 12.81
CA THR A 126 -2.44 -0.85 11.38
C THR A 126 -1.18 -1.44 10.77
N GLY A 127 0.01 -0.99 11.21
CA GLY A 127 1.28 -1.58 10.81
C GLY A 127 1.41 -3.03 11.25
N PHE A 128 0.98 -3.33 12.48
CA PHE A 128 0.91 -4.71 12.98
C PHE A 128 -0.07 -5.56 12.17
N ALA A 129 -1.29 -5.06 11.90
CA ALA A 129 -2.29 -5.79 11.12
C ALA A 129 -1.80 -6.10 9.69
N MET A 130 -1.06 -5.19 9.06
CA MET A 130 -0.55 -5.36 7.70
C MET A 130 0.51 -6.46 7.57
N PHE A 131 1.17 -6.91 8.64
CA PHE A 131 2.03 -8.10 8.57
C PHE A 131 1.31 -9.31 8.01
N PHE A 132 0.02 -9.45 8.34
CA PHE A 132 -0.80 -10.57 7.89
C PHE A 132 -1.51 -10.20 6.59
N LEU A 133 -2.23 -9.08 6.59
CA LEU A 133 -3.07 -8.66 5.47
C LEU A 133 -2.27 -8.32 4.21
N GLY A 134 -1.20 -7.53 4.37
CA GLY A 134 -0.36 -7.08 3.27
C GLY A 134 0.45 -8.22 2.66
N SER A 135 0.98 -9.11 3.50
CA SER A 135 1.77 -10.27 3.03
C SER A 135 0.97 -11.19 2.12
N ILE A 136 -0.28 -11.53 2.50
CA ILE A 136 -1.16 -12.36 1.68
C ILE A 136 -1.41 -11.69 0.32
N HIS A 137 -1.78 -10.41 0.34
CA HIS A 137 -2.08 -9.67 -0.88
C HIS A 137 -0.88 -9.61 -1.82
N ILE A 138 0.29 -9.19 -1.34
CA ILE A 138 1.50 -9.03 -2.16
C ILE A 138 1.95 -10.38 -2.72
N TYR A 139 1.92 -11.44 -1.91
CA TYR A 139 2.31 -12.78 -2.36
C TYR A 139 1.45 -13.27 -3.52
N ILE A 140 0.12 -13.13 -3.42
CA ILE A 140 -0.81 -13.55 -4.49
C ILE A 140 -0.54 -12.81 -5.80
N ILE A 141 -0.33 -11.49 -5.75
CA ILE A 141 -0.03 -10.67 -6.93
C ILE A 141 1.31 -11.06 -7.54
N MET A 142 2.31 -11.34 -6.69
CA MET A 142 3.64 -11.76 -7.13
C MET A 142 3.63 -13.14 -7.82
N THR A 143 2.85 -14.10 -7.34
CA THR A 143 2.84 -15.47 -7.86
C THR A 143 1.79 -15.72 -8.95
N ASN A 144 0.78 -14.87 -9.07
CA ASN A 144 -0.28 -15.00 -10.08
C ASN A 144 -0.45 -13.70 -10.88
N PRO A 145 0.65 -13.17 -11.48
CA PRO A 145 0.61 -11.87 -12.15
C PRO A 145 -0.29 -11.86 -13.39
N ASP A 146 -0.43 -13.01 -14.06
CA ASP A 146 -1.25 -13.18 -15.26
C ASP A 146 -2.75 -13.17 -14.93
N GLN A 147 -3.12 -13.26 -13.65
CA GLN A 147 -4.50 -13.23 -13.17
C GLN A 147 -4.92 -11.82 -12.72
N ILE A 148 -4.28 -10.78 -13.25
CA ILE A 148 -4.69 -9.40 -13.02
C ILE A 148 -5.52 -8.96 -14.22
N GLY A 149 -6.72 -8.43 -13.97
CA GLY A 149 -7.63 -7.99 -15.01
C GLY A 149 -9.05 -7.83 -14.49
N PRO A 150 -10.00 -7.34 -15.31
CA PRO A 150 -11.34 -7.04 -14.84
C PRO A 150 -12.06 -8.26 -14.25
N TYR A 151 -11.96 -9.43 -14.92
CA TYR A 151 -12.60 -10.67 -14.46
C TYR A 151 -11.76 -11.39 -13.40
N ALA A 152 -10.48 -11.67 -13.71
CA ALA A 152 -9.62 -12.41 -12.79
C ALA A 152 -9.46 -11.74 -11.40
N SER A 153 -9.38 -10.40 -11.34
CA SER A 153 -9.37 -9.68 -10.05
C SER A 153 -10.73 -9.72 -9.35
N ALA A 154 -11.84 -9.60 -10.08
CA ALA A 154 -13.18 -9.63 -9.53
C ALA A 154 -13.56 -11.02 -8.97
N ASP A 155 -13.21 -12.09 -9.70
CA ASP A 155 -13.39 -13.47 -9.28
C ASP A 155 -12.60 -13.76 -8.00
N ARG A 156 -11.36 -13.28 -7.92
CA ARG A 156 -10.53 -13.38 -6.71
C ARG A 156 -11.18 -12.68 -5.51
N ILE A 157 -11.73 -11.49 -5.73
CA ILE A 157 -12.36 -10.68 -4.68
C ILE A 157 -13.65 -11.34 -4.17
N TRP A 158 -14.52 -11.76 -5.09
CA TRP A 158 -15.83 -12.31 -4.75
C TRP A 158 -15.76 -13.82 -4.48
N SER A 159 -15.59 -14.62 -5.53
CA SER A 159 -15.58 -16.09 -5.46
C SER A 159 -14.41 -16.63 -4.65
N GLY A 160 -13.26 -15.96 -4.68
CA GLY A 160 -12.08 -16.27 -3.89
C GLY A 160 -12.11 -15.76 -2.44
N TRP A 161 -13.22 -15.17 -1.98
CA TRP A 161 -13.40 -14.70 -0.60
C TRP A 161 -12.35 -13.70 -0.10
N MET A 162 -11.70 -12.96 -1.00
CA MET A 162 -10.70 -11.96 -0.62
C MET A 162 -11.31 -10.63 -0.18
N TRP A 163 -12.60 -10.39 -0.42
CA TRP A 163 -13.26 -9.13 -0.03
C TRP A 163 -13.14 -8.76 1.46
N PRO A 164 -13.20 -9.67 2.46
CA PRO A 164 -13.03 -9.29 3.86
C PRO A 164 -11.59 -8.81 4.14
N LEU A 165 -10.60 -9.51 3.54
CA LEU A 165 -9.21 -9.11 3.61
C LEU A 165 -9.03 -7.72 3.01
N PHE A 166 -9.61 -7.44 1.84
CA PHE A 166 -9.48 -6.15 1.19
C PHE A 166 -10.14 -5.00 1.96
N ILE A 167 -11.28 -5.22 2.63
CA ILE A 167 -11.88 -4.20 3.51
C ILE A 167 -10.92 -3.84 4.64
N LEU A 168 -10.40 -4.85 5.34
CA LEU A 168 -9.49 -4.63 6.46
C LEU A 168 -8.15 -4.04 6.01
N LEU A 169 -7.62 -4.52 4.89
CA LEU A 169 -6.37 -4.04 4.32
C LEU A 169 -6.51 -2.59 3.85
N LEU A 170 -7.61 -2.23 3.17
CA LEU A 170 -7.89 -0.86 2.73
C LEU A 170 -7.88 0.09 3.92
N LEU A 171 -8.62 -0.23 4.99
CA LEU A 171 -8.62 0.60 6.20
C LEU A 171 -7.22 0.68 6.82
N ALA A 172 -6.55 -0.46 6.98
CA ALA A 172 -5.24 -0.50 7.63
C ALA A 172 -4.20 0.32 6.86
N VAL A 173 -4.04 0.07 5.55
CA VAL A 173 -3.01 0.70 4.72
C VAL A 173 -3.28 2.18 4.52
N GLU A 174 -4.54 2.58 4.36
CA GLU A 174 -4.89 3.98 4.09
C GLU A 174 -4.63 4.86 5.33
N PHE A 175 -5.07 4.41 6.51
CA PHE A 175 -4.72 5.10 7.75
C PHE A 175 -3.21 5.02 8.02
N HIS A 176 -2.57 3.87 7.82
CA HIS A 176 -1.13 3.76 8.08
C HIS A 176 -0.30 4.71 7.19
N GLY A 177 -0.60 4.71 5.90
CA GLY A 177 0.12 5.44 4.85
C GLY A 177 -0.05 6.95 4.98
N THR A 178 -1.30 7.45 4.99
CA THR A 178 -1.54 8.91 5.06
C THR A 178 -1.05 9.52 6.37
N ILE A 179 -1.29 8.85 7.51
CA ILE A 179 -0.76 9.31 8.79
C ILE A 179 0.78 9.21 8.76
N GLY A 180 1.34 8.16 8.16
CA GLY A 180 2.77 7.96 7.96
C GLY A 180 3.43 9.11 7.22
N LEU A 181 2.91 9.46 6.05
CA LEU A 181 3.40 10.57 5.23
C LEU A 181 3.25 11.91 5.95
N TYR A 182 2.13 12.15 6.63
CA TYR A 182 1.96 13.33 7.48
C TYR A 182 3.10 13.48 8.51
N ARG A 183 3.34 12.43 9.31
CA ARG A 183 4.40 12.47 10.31
C ARG A 183 5.78 12.49 9.70
N LEU A 184 5.96 11.93 8.51
CA LEU A 184 7.23 11.97 7.79
C LEU A 184 7.58 13.41 7.40
N CYS A 185 6.63 14.15 6.84
CA CYS A 185 6.79 15.57 6.52
C CYS A 185 7.16 16.39 7.75
N VAL A 186 6.46 16.17 8.88
CA VAL A 186 6.72 16.90 10.14
C VAL A 186 8.04 16.46 10.79
N LYS A 187 8.41 15.17 10.69
CA LYS A 187 9.65 14.64 11.27
C LYS A 187 10.89 15.26 10.63
N TRP A 188 10.86 15.43 9.31
CA TRP A 188 11.99 15.96 8.54
C TRP A 188 11.89 17.44 8.23
N GLY A 189 10.79 18.10 8.63
CA GLY A 189 10.59 19.54 8.46
C GLY A 189 10.62 20.00 7.00
N TRP A 190 10.30 19.12 6.04
CA TRP A 190 10.46 19.40 4.60
C TRP A 190 9.67 20.62 4.11
N PHE A 191 8.60 20.98 4.82
CA PHE A 191 7.70 22.07 4.45
C PHE A 191 7.57 23.15 5.54
N ASP A 192 8.45 23.14 6.55
CA ASP A 192 8.32 23.96 7.75
C ASP A 192 8.24 25.47 7.43
N GLY A 193 9.06 25.94 6.49
CA GLY A 193 9.06 27.34 6.05
C GLY A 193 9.27 28.32 7.21
N GLU A 194 8.66 29.50 7.12
CA GLU A 194 8.76 30.54 8.15
C GLU A 194 7.85 30.28 9.37
N ASP A 195 6.73 29.56 9.19
CA ASP A 195 5.80 29.20 10.27
C ASP A 195 5.48 27.69 10.27
N PRO A 196 6.31 26.88 10.96
CA PRO A 196 6.11 25.43 11.07
C PRO A 196 4.78 25.04 11.71
N ARG A 197 4.21 25.88 12.57
CA ARG A 197 2.93 25.59 13.25
C ARG A 197 1.78 25.73 12.27
N LYS A 198 1.80 26.76 11.41
CA LYS A 198 0.84 26.91 10.32
C LYS A 198 0.97 25.76 9.32
N THR A 199 2.19 25.41 8.91
CA THR A 199 2.44 24.25 8.04
C THR A 199 1.88 22.96 8.64
N ARG A 200 2.16 22.68 9.92
CA ARG A 200 1.62 21.47 10.59
C ARG A 200 0.10 21.41 10.56
N LYS A 201 -0.60 22.54 10.77
CA LYS A 201 -2.07 22.61 10.66
C LYS A 201 -2.55 22.28 9.25
N THR A 202 -1.88 22.83 8.23
CA THR A 202 -2.20 22.54 6.82
C THR A 202 -1.96 21.07 6.49
N LEU A 203 -0.82 20.51 6.89
CA LEU A 203 -0.50 19.09 6.66
C LEU A 203 -1.53 18.15 7.32
N LYS A 204 -2.09 18.51 8.48
CA LYS A 204 -3.18 17.73 9.10
C LYS A 204 -4.48 17.78 8.28
N LYS A 205 -4.83 18.94 7.72
CA LYS A 205 -5.98 19.07 6.81
C LYS A 205 -5.77 18.23 5.54
N VAL A 206 -4.60 18.35 4.91
CA VAL A 206 -4.24 17.56 3.72
C VAL A 206 -4.29 16.07 4.02
N LYS A 207 -3.71 15.63 5.13
CA LYS A 207 -3.80 14.24 5.61
C LYS A 207 -5.25 13.77 5.69
N ASN A 208 -6.13 14.53 6.35
CA ASN A 208 -7.54 14.16 6.51
C ASN A 208 -8.27 14.09 5.16
N TYR A 209 -8.04 15.06 4.27
CA TYR A 209 -8.63 15.07 2.94
C TYR A 209 -8.21 13.84 2.14
N LEU A 210 -6.90 13.54 2.11
CA LEU A 210 -6.37 12.38 1.39
C LEU A 210 -6.92 11.07 1.96
N THR A 211 -6.99 10.94 3.30
CA THR A 211 -7.59 9.76 3.94
C THR A 211 -9.03 9.55 3.45
N TRP A 212 -9.87 10.59 3.46
CA TRP A 212 -11.26 10.45 3.00
C TRP A 212 -11.37 10.18 1.51
N PHE A 213 -10.57 10.87 0.69
CA PHE A 213 -10.54 10.67 -0.75
C PHE A 213 -10.22 9.22 -1.12
N PHE A 214 -9.12 8.66 -0.59
CA PHE A 214 -8.71 7.30 -0.92
C PHE A 214 -9.58 6.22 -0.26
N LEU A 215 -10.18 6.47 0.91
CA LEU A 215 -11.19 5.56 1.47
C LEU A 215 -12.43 5.49 0.59
N ILE A 216 -12.98 6.64 0.18
CA ILE A 216 -14.15 6.68 -0.71
C ILE A 216 -13.82 6.00 -2.03
N LEU A 217 -12.70 6.37 -2.67
CA LEU A 217 -12.23 5.76 -3.91
C LEU A 217 -12.01 4.25 -3.76
N GLY A 218 -11.42 3.81 -2.65
CA GLY A 218 -11.13 2.42 -2.38
C GLY A 218 -12.39 1.58 -2.17
N PHE A 219 -13.34 2.07 -1.39
CA PHE A 219 -14.60 1.36 -1.15
C PHE A 219 -15.49 1.32 -2.39
N THR A 220 -15.55 2.39 -3.21
CA THR A 220 -16.27 2.36 -4.48
C THR A 220 -15.61 1.40 -5.47
N THR A 221 -14.28 1.40 -5.56
CA THR A 221 -13.51 0.45 -6.38
C THR A 221 -13.75 -0.99 -5.94
N LEU A 222 -13.69 -1.28 -4.64
CA LEU A 222 -13.97 -2.61 -4.11
C LEU A 222 -15.41 -3.04 -4.41
N GLY A 223 -16.38 -2.14 -4.24
CA GLY A 223 -17.77 -2.38 -4.61
C GLY A 223 -17.94 -2.72 -6.09
N ALA A 224 -17.21 -2.05 -6.98
CA ALA A 224 -17.21 -2.35 -8.41
C ALA A 224 -16.68 -3.77 -8.70
N TYR A 225 -15.54 -4.16 -8.11
CA TYR A 225 -15.02 -5.53 -8.26
C TYR A 225 -15.95 -6.58 -7.67
N MET A 226 -16.54 -6.33 -6.49
CA MET A 226 -17.51 -7.23 -5.87
C MET A 226 -18.75 -7.41 -6.75
N LYS A 227 -19.27 -6.33 -7.35
CA LYS A 227 -20.40 -6.40 -8.29
C LYS A 227 -20.03 -7.23 -9.52
N ILE A 228 -18.89 -6.93 -10.17
CA ILE A 228 -18.44 -7.67 -11.35
C ILE A 228 -18.26 -9.16 -11.00
N GLY A 229 -17.64 -9.46 -9.85
CA GLY A 229 -17.39 -10.83 -9.42
C GLY A 229 -18.67 -11.58 -9.06
N TYR A 230 -19.65 -10.89 -8.47
CA TYR A 230 -20.98 -11.45 -8.26
C TYR A 230 -21.66 -11.77 -9.60
N ASP A 231 -21.68 -10.83 -10.55
CA ASP A 231 -22.29 -11.03 -11.86
C ASP A 231 -21.60 -12.16 -12.66
N HIS A 232 -20.27 -12.30 -12.50
CA HIS A 232 -19.42 -13.27 -13.19
C HIS A 232 -19.30 -14.64 -12.47
N ARG A 233 -19.93 -14.82 -11.31
CA ARG A 233 -19.73 -15.98 -10.41
C ARG A 233 -19.98 -17.38 -11.02
N HIS A 234 -20.72 -17.46 -12.11
CA HIS A 234 -21.00 -18.72 -12.81
C HIS A 234 -19.97 -19.06 -13.91
N ASN A 235 -19.10 -18.10 -14.25
CA ASN A 235 -18.10 -18.20 -15.32
C ASN A 235 -16.66 -18.01 -14.79
N VAL A 236 -16.43 -18.31 -13.49
CA VAL A 236 -15.14 -18.10 -12.84
C VAL A 236 -14.00 -18.73 -13.66
N GLY A 237 -12.98 -17.93 -13.95
CA GLY A 237 -11.82 -18.35 -14.76
C GLY A 237 -11.91 -17.95 -16.24
N GLU A 238 -13.06 -17.46 -16.72
CA GLU A 238 -13.17 -16.85 -18.04
C GLU A 238 -12.26 -15.61 -18.14
N ARG A 239 -11.50 -15.50 -19.23
CA ARG A 239 -10.58 -14.39 -19.47
C ARG A 239 -11.34 -13.22 -20.07
N TYR A 240 -11.03 -12.01 -19.59
CA TYR A 240 -11.62 -10.80 -20.15
C TYR A 240 -11.14 -10.57 -21.59
N VAL A 241 -12.09 -10.38 -22.51
CA VAL A 241 -11.84 -9.98 -23.90
C VAL A 241 -12.18 -8.49 -24.04
N PRO A 242 -11.25 -7.63 -24.46
CA PRO A 242 -11.52 -6.19 -24.60
C PRO A 242 -12.51 -5.92 -25.74
N SER A 243 -13.35 -4.90 -25.60
CA SER A 243 -14.40 -4.60 -26.60
C SER A 243 -13.85 -4.38 -28.01
N THR A 244 -12.65 -3.81 -28.13
CA THR A 244 -11.96 -3.60 -29.42
C THR A 244 -11.63 -4.90 -30.15
N ALA A 245 -11.28 -5.96 -29.42
CA ALA A 245 -11.02 -7.27 -30.01
C ALA A 245 -12.31 -7.94 -30.48
N MET A 246 -13.44 -7.70 -29.79
CA MET A 246 -14.74 -8.23 -30.20
C MET A 246 -15.24 -7.56 -31.50
N VAL A 247 -15.11 -6.24 -31.62
CA VAL A 247 -15.46 -5.50 -32.86
C VAL A 247 -14.67 -6.04 -34.04
N TYR A 248 -13.36 -6.23 -33.89
CA TYR A 248 -12.51 -6.79 -34.95
C TYR A 248 -12.90 -8.22 -35.37
N GLN A 249 -13.42 -9.04 -34.46
CA GLN A 249 -13.91 -10.37 -34.81
C GLN A 249 -15.24 -10.32 -35.58
N ILE A 250 -16.14 -9.41 -35.22
CA ILE A 250 -17.41 -9.21 -35.94
C ILE A 250 -17.13 -8.74 -37.38
N ASP A 251 -16.27 -7.74 -37.55
CA ASP A 251 -15.90 -7.22 -38.88
C ASP A 251 -15.27 -8.31 -39.77
N LYS A 252 -14.50 -9.23 -39.18
CA LYS A 252 -13.93 -10.37 -39.92
C LYS A 252 -14.98 -11.40 -40.36
N VAL A 253 -16.04 -11.57 -39.58
CA VAL A 253 -17.12 -12.52 -39.88
C VAL A 253 -18.08 -11.94 -40.92
N GLU A 254 -18.31 -10.62 -40.92
CA GLU A 254 -19.17 -9.96 -41.93
C GLU A 254 -18.50 -9.80 -43.30
N VAL A 255 -17.17 -9.86 -43.37
CA VAL A 255 -16.39 -9.72 -44.62
C VAL A 255 -15.98 -11.08 -45.23
N ALA A 256 -16.29 -12.20 -44.56
CA ALA A 256 -16.03 -13.58 -45.03
C ALA A 256 -17.29 -14.22 -45.62
#